data_AF-A0A815PNI3-F1
#
_entry.id   AF-A0A815PNI3-F1
#
_cell.length_a   1.000
_cell.length_b   1.000
_cell.length_c   1.000
_cell.angle_alpha   90.00
_cell.angle_beta   90.00
_cell.angle_gamma   90.00
#
_symmetry.space_group_name_H-M   'P 1'
#
loop_
_entity.id
_entity.type
_entity.pdbx_description
1 polymer ?
#
loop_
_entity_poly.entity_id
_entity_poly.type
_entity_poly.pdbx_seq_one_letter_code
_entity_poly.pdbx_strand_id
1 'polypeptide(L)'
;ERRIKLQTELDNVDKNRKVNRQTPPVSTETIVPIVSVPVADLSHELFTHKSRIQEQEQIIISLRRDLAGMTARLSDVQGELSEKQKRALEKSEFTIRDQTKELNDTRVKLSKLSDIVDKQSAQIESLQLDLSKSKILANQYQLLVDQRQADIDRLTRSLDEKNLLVERVEQTNQNEGRITHELVAIGAQCKGERHDQTIGRQREALNELRARIKSLEQSRPTNPSYEKVLQQVVLLKRELAELRARQSLPADIPYLITTPGSNSFHQQSTTSFRQSPAVANASDVTPEAQKIIEERTAHAETMNALQSCDELHNTFTRKLVQLLDIDDDTLLNVSPLATMSPTDRYVAIQQRRHIIEALLQKVEMLRERLTRKEELLLDYEKDLGKLRQAEILLREKDLLLQDLETNKRSKDDESLFLRNTLKETQDHLNQEKRLNTSIKHNRNIDQSQSNELIRRSGNSISATAPHDHYSSESTTKIRTVKRDMNQKLSRKDYEIKTLKQELHEALDTLSEQSNKVKLLELQSKDMSNGTNFIESHHS
;
A
#
# COMPACT_ATOMS: atom_id res chain seq x y z
N GLU A 1 85.06 -2.99 -10.56
CA GLU A 1 86.32 -3.57 -10.04
C GLU A 1 86.71 -4.92 -10.65
N ARG A 2 86.03 -6.05 -10.35
CA ARG A 2 86.44 -7.41 -10.81
C ARG A 2 86.84 -7.51 -12.30
N ARG A 3 86.07 -6.87 -13.19
CA ARG A 3 86.32 -6.83 -14.65
C ARG A 3 87.59 -6.03 -15.05
N ILE A 4 88.02 -5.08 -14.22
CA ILE A 4 89.24 -4.28 -14.43
C ILE A 4 90.47 -5.10 -14.02
N LYS A 5 90.42 -5.81 -12.89
CA LYS A 5 91.53 -6.68 -12.44
C LYS A 5 91.87 -7.76 -13.49
N LEU A 6 90.85 -8.41 -14.05
CA LEU A 6 91.01 -9.40 -15.12
C LEU A 6 91.65 -8.81 -16.40
N GLN A 7 91.33 -7.56 -16.76
CA GLN A 7 91.96 -6.90 -17.91
C GLN A 7 93.45 -6.64 -17.64
N THR A 8 93.80 -6.14 -16.44
CA THR A 8 95.21 -5.92 -16.06
C THR A 8 96.02 -7.20 -15.92
N GLU A 9 95.38 -8.35 -15.68
CA GLU A 9 96.05 -9.66 -15.67
C GLU A 9 96.34 -10.14 -17.10
N LEU A 10 95.40 -10.01 -18.05
CA LEU A 10 95.67 -10.29 -19.47
C LEU A 10 96.82 -9.43 -20.04
N ASP A 11 96.77 -8.11 -19.80
CA ASP A 11 97.77 -7.17 -20.33
C ASP A 11 99.20 -7.42 -19.79
N ASN A 12 99.33 -8.11 -18.65
CA ASN A 12 100.62 -8.54 -18.10
C ASN A 12 101.10 -9.88 -18.68
N VAL A 13 100.19 -10.82 -18.99
CA VAL A 13 100.53 -12.10 -19.64
C VAL A 13 101.10 -11.88 -21.04
N ASP A 14 100.46 -11.01 -21.85
CA ASP A 14 100.92 -10.77 -23.23
C ASP A 14 102.22 -9.93 -23.31
N LYS A 15 102.54 -9.12 -22.29
CA LYS A 15 103.85 -8.44 -22.19
C LYS A 15 104.98 -9.45 -21.97
N ASN A 16 104.81 -10.37 -21.03
CA ASN A 16 105.82 -11.42 -20.77
C ASN A 16 106.02 -12.35 -21.97
N ARG A 17 104.98 -12.56 -22.80
CA ARG A 17 105.06 -13.43 -23.99
C ARG A 17 105.88 -12.85 -25.15
N LYS A 18 106.22 -11.55 -25.14
CA LYS A 18 107.00 -10.88 -26.20
C LYS A 18 108.50 -10.74 -25.91
N VAL A 19 108.97 -11.06 -24.71
CA VAL A 19 110.37 -10.82 -24.31
C VAL A 19 111.33 -11.95 -24.73
N ASN A 20 110.88 -13.21 -24.76
CA ASN A 20 111.77 -14.35 -25.00
C ASN A 20 111.77 -14.85 -26.46
N ARG A 21 112.41 -14.06 -27.35
CA ARG A 21 112.89 -14.50 -28.67
C ARG A 21 114.25 -13.87 -29.02
N GLN A 22 115.27 -14.15 -28.20
CA GLN A 22 116.66 -13.91 -28.60
C GLN A 22 117.23 -15.16 -29.27
N THR A 23 117.65 -15.03 -30.52
CA THR A 23 118.41 -16.05 -31.25
C THR A 23 119.89 -15.96 -30.89
N PRO A 24 120.57 -17.07 -30.52
CA PRO A 24 122.01 -17.07 -30.37
C PRO A 24 122.71 -16.97 -31.74
N PRO A 25 123.91 -16.37 -31.83
CA PRO A 25 124.74 -16.43 -33.02
C PRO A 25 125.38 -17.82 -33.19
N VAL A 26 125.77 -18.13 -34.43
CA VAL A 26 126.50 -19.34 -34.82
C VAL A 26 128.00 -19.03 -34.95
N SER A 27 128.85 -20.07 -34.95
CA SER A 27 130.34 -20.08 -35.00
C SER A 27 130.99 -20.04 -33.60
N THR A 28 132.10 -20.73 -33.33
CA THR A 28 133.01 -21.54 -34.19
C THR A 28 133.27 -22.95 -33.65
N GLU A 29 133.87 -23.81 -34.48
CA GLU A 29 134.33 -25.15 -34.11
C GLU A 29 135.50 -25.11 -33.10
N THR A 30 135.62 -26.14 -32.26
CA THR A 30 136.87 -26.48 -31.53
C THR A 30 136.97 -28.01 -31.43
N ILE A 31 138.19 -28.53 -31.59
CA ILE A 31 138.44 -29.94 -31.89
C ILE A 31 138.59 -30.79 -30.62
N VAL A 32 137.65 -31.72 -30.43
CA VAL A 32 137.80 -33.17 -30.09
C VAL A 32 138.78 -33.57 -28.97
N PRO A 33 138.36 -34.46 -28.04
CA PRO A 33 138.94 -35.82 -28.07
C PRO A 33 137.86 -36.92 -28.21
N ILE A 34 138.21 -38.02 -28.90
CA ILE A 34 137.32 -39.15 -29.19
C ILE A 34 137.27 -40.14 -28.03
N VAL A 35 136.06 -40.58 -27.69
CA VAL A 35 135.81 -41.94 -27.16
C VAL A 35 134.83 -42.62 -28.12
N SER A 36 135.22 -43.77 -28.65
CA SER A 36 134.53 -44.42 -29.77
C SER A 36 133.33 -45.25 -29.34
N VAL A 37 132.12 -44.69 -29.47
CA VAL A 37 130.86 -45.45 -29.56
C VAL A 37 130.59 -45.75 -31.04
N PRO A 38 130.16 -46.97 -31.42
CA PRO A 38 129.88 -47.31 -32.83
C PRO A 38 128.77 -46.44 -33.42
N VAL A 39 129.12 -45.71 -34.49
CA VAL A 39 128.23 -44.75 -35.18
C VAL A 39 126.98 -45.42 -35.79
N ALA A 40 127.03 -46.73 -36.05
CA ALA A 40 125.91 -47.51 -36.58
C ALA A 40 124.73 -47.60 -35.59
N ASP A 41 125.00 -47.87 -34.32
CA ASP A 41 123.97 -48.08 -33.30
C ASP A 41 123.24 -46.76 -33.00
N LEU A 42 124.02 -45.68 -32.82
CA LEU A 42 123.53 -44.29 -32.73
C LEU A 42 122.65 -43.90 -33.94
N SER A 43 122.98 -44.38 -35.15
CA SER A 43 122.18 -44.10 -36.35
C SER A 43 120.85 -44.87 -36.35
N HIS A 44 120.82 -46.09 -35.81
CA HIS A 44 119.60 -46.89 -35.66
C HIS A 44 118.70 -46.35 -34.54
N GLU A 45 119.27 -45.94 -33.42
CA GLU A 45 118.56 -45.24 -32.33
C GLU A 45 117.95 -43.93 -32.83
N LEU A 46 118.71 -43.10 -33.58
CA LEU A 46 118.17 -41.87 -34.19
C LEU A 46 117.02 -42.16 -35.18
N PHE A 47 117.09 -43.24 -35.96
CA PHE A 47 116.01 -43.62 -36.88
C PHE A 47 114.75 -44.08 -36.12
N THR A 48 114.90 -44.95 -35.12
CA THR A 48 113.76 -45.46 -34.32
C THR A 48 113.13 -44.36 -33.46
N HIS A 49 113.93 -43.46 -32.87
CA HIS A 49 113.43 -42.26 -32.21
C HIS A 49 112.68 -41.34 -33.19
N LYS A 50 113.18 -41.15 -34.42
CA LYS A 50 112.49 -40.36 -35.45
C LYS A 50 111.14 -40.96 -35.85
N SER A 51 111.05 -42.29 -36.06
CA SER A 51 109.76 -42.96 -36.33
C SER A 51 108.78 -42.77 -35.18
N ARG A 52 109.24 -42.98 -33.93
CA ARG A 52 108.42 -42.81 -32.72
C ARG A 52 107.95 -41.37 -32.53
N ILE A 53 108.77 -40.38 -32.87
CA ILE A 53 108.37 -38.96 -32.88
C ILE A 53 107.28 -38.73 -33.93
N GLN A 54 107.43 -39.27 -35.15
CA GLN A 54 106.42 -39.12 -36.21
C GLN A 54 105.09 -39.80 -35.82
N GLU A 55 105.11 -40.98 -35.20
CA GLU A 55 103.92 -41.63 -34.64
C GLU A 55 103.25 -40.76 -33.55
N GLN A 56 104.05 -40.20 -32.64
CA GLN A 56 103.56 -39.28 -31.60
C GLN A 56 103.00 -37.97 -32.19
N GLU A 57 103.58 -37.43 -33.25
CA GLU A 57 103.06 -36.27 -33.98
C GLU A 57 101.70 -36.58 -34.62
N GLN A 58 101.52 -37.75 -35.23
CA GLN A 58 100.20 -38.16 -35.76
C GLN A 58 99.15 -38.31 -34.65
N ILE A 59 99.51 -38.88 -33.50
CA ILE A 59 98.62 -38.98 -32.32
C ILE A 59 98.29 -37.58 -31.77
N ILE A 60 99.24 -36.65 -31.75
CA ILE A 60 98.99 -35.26 -31.35
C ILE A 60 98.08 -34.54 -32.36
N ILE A 61 98.19 -34.84 -33.66
CA ILE A 61 97.32 -34.29 -34.71
C ILE A 61 95.90 -34.83 -34.59
N SER A 62 95.70 -36.15 -34.36
CA SER A 62 94.36 -36.73 -34.17
C SER A 62 93.71 -36.19 -32.90
N LEU A 63 94.41 -36.22 -31.75
CA LEU A 63 93.89 -35.68 -30.49
C LEU A 63 93.54 -34.19 -30.58
N ARG A 64 94.29 -33.38 -31.34
CA ARG A 64 93.93 -31.97 -31.62
C ARG A 64 92.67 -31.85 -32.47
N ARG A 65 92.48 -32.71 -33.47
CA ARG A 65 91.28 -32.76 -34.31
C ARG A 65 90.05 -33.18 -33.50
N ASP A 66 90.19 -34.18 -32.64
CA ASP A 66 89.11 -34.68 -31.79
C ASP A 66 88.73 -33.66 -30.72
N LEU A 67 89.71 -32.99 -30.10
CA LEU A 67 89.49 -31.88 -29.17
C LEU A 67 88.76 -30.74 -29.87
N ALA A 68 89.19 -30.30 -31.06
CA ALA A 68 88.51 -29.26 -31.83
C ALA A 68 87.06 -29.64 -32.19
N GLY A 69 86.83 -30.90 -32.60
CA GLY A 69 85.48 -31.41 -32.88
C GLY A 69 84.59 -31.49 -31.62
N MET A 70 85.18 -31.81 -30.46
CA MET A 70 84.46 -31.80 -29.19
C MET A 70 84.18 -30.39 -28.68
N THR A 71 85.10 -29.43 -28.87
CA THR A 71 84.87 -28.01 -28.59
C THR A 71 83.77 -27.41 -29.47
N ALA A 72 83.71 -27.77 -30.76
CA ALA A 72 82.61 -27.37 -31.64
C ALA A 72 81.26 -27.88 -31.11
N ARG A 73 81.14 -29.19 -30.85
CA ARG A 73 79.93 -29.78 -30.27
C ARG A 73 79.52 -29.18 -28.92
N LEU A 74 80.49 -28.85 -28.06
CA LEU A 74 80.22 -28.16 -26.79
C LEU A 74 79.73 -26.73 -27.01
N SER A 75 80.27 -26.01 -28.01
CA SER A 75 79.78 -24.69 -28.42
C SER A 75 78.35 -24.76 -28.98
N ASP A 76 78.04 -25.77 -29.79
CA ASP A 76 76.70 -25.98 -30.36
C ASP A 76 75.70 -26.31 -29.24
N VAL A 77 76.04 -27.22 -28.33
CA VAL A 77 75.20 -27.57 -27.16
C VAL A 77 75.06 -26.39 -26.20
N GLN A 78 76.10 -25.58 -26.00
CA GLN A 78 76.01 -24.33 -25.21
C GLN A 78 75.13 -23.30 -25.91
N GLY A 79 75.20 -23.19 -27.24
CA GLY A 79 74.32 -22.37 -28.06
C GLY A 79 72.87 -22.81 -27.94
N GLU A 80 72.57 -24.08 -28.20
CA GLU A 80 71.24 -24.67 -28.02
C GLU A 80 70.73 -24.55 -26.59
N LEU A 81 71.56 -24.75 -25.56
CA LEU A 81 71.14 -24.60 -24.17
C LEU A 81 70.87 -23.14 -23.85
N SER A 82 71.71 -22.21 -24.32
CA SER A 82 71.46 -20.78 -24.22
C SER A 82 70.26 -20.34 -25.05
N GLU A 83 69.88 -21.04 -26.12
CA GLU A 83 68.72 -20.75 -26.98
C GLU A 83 67.44 -21.52 -26.56
N LYS A 84 67.57 -22.53 -25.71
CA LYS A 84 66.44 -23.19 -25.00
C LYS A 84 66.18 -22.50 -23.66
N GLN A 85 67.23 -22.05 -22.98
CA GLN A 85 67.12 -21.02 -21.95
C GLN A 85 66.65 -19.72 -22.58
N LYS A 86 67.08 -19.34 -23.79
CA LYS A 86 66.48 -18.22 -24.50
C LYS A 86 65.09 -18.54 -24.99
N ARG A 87 64.68 -19.75 -25.37
CA ARG A 87 63.25 -20.14 -25.51
C ARG A 87 62.57 -20.55 -24.19
N ALA A 88 63.19 -20.11 -23.09
CA ALA A 88 62.64 -19.83 -21.78
C ALA A 88 63.09 -18.41 -21.27
N LEU A 89 63.55 -17.53 -22.19
CA LEU A 89 63.76 -16.06 -22.14
C LEU A 89 63.17 -15.36 -23.43
N GLU A 90 62.35 -16.13 -24.14
CA GLU A 90 61.56 -16.15 -25.38
C GLU A 90 60.56 -17.24 -25.00
N LYS A 91 59.26 -16.96 -24.97
CA LYS A 91 58.29 -17.42 -23.94
C LYS A 91 57.92 -16.56 -22.69
N SER A 92 58.35 -15.31 -22.42
CA SER A 92 57.76 -14.27 -21.51
C SER A 92 57.50 -12.81 -21.99
N GLU A 93 57.13 -12.62 -23.27
CA GLU A 93 56.26 -11.56 -23.87
C GLU A 93 55.06 -11.84 -24.97
N PHE A 94 53.94 -12.68 -25.17
CA PHE A 94 52.98 -13.88 -24.85
C PHE A 94 52.05 -13.96 -23.56
N THR A 95 51.95 -15.05 -22.72
CA THR A 95 51.18 -15.18 -21.39
C THR A 95 51.70 -14.85 -19.87
N ILE A 96 51.94 -13.63 -19.28
CA ILE A 96 52.18 -13.35 -17.76
C ILE A 96 52.12 -11.89 -17.33
N ARG A 97 52.87 -11.02 -18.02
CA ARG A 97 52.20 -9.86 -18.56
C ARG A 97 51.14 -10.54 -19.45
N ASP A 98 50.01 -10.92 -18.85
CA ASP A 98 48.82 -11.59 -19.40
C ASP A 98 47.78 -11.56 -18.28
N GLN A 99 48.07 -12.34 -17.23
CA GLN A 99 47.52 -12.10 -15.91
C GLN A 99 47.62 -10.63 -15.48
N THR A 100 48.72 -9.90 -15.70
CA THR A 100 48.77 -8.51 -15.17
C THR A 100 47.87 -7.48 -15.89
N LYS A 101 47.24 -7.77 -17.06
CA LYS A 101 46.05 -7.02 -17.49
C LYS A 101 44.74 -7.78 -17.24
N GLU A 102 44.68 -9.11 -17.25
CA GLU A 102 43.45 -9.78 -16.75
C GLU A 102 43.11 -9.36 -15.32
N LEU A 103 44.11 -9.23 -14.45
CA LEU A 103 44.03 -8.70 -13.09
C LEU A 103 43.72 -7.19 -13.08
N ASN A 104 44.18 -6.41 -14.06
CA ASN A 104 43.79 -5.01 -14.22
C ASN A 104 42.30 -4.89 -14.58
N ASP A 105 41.85 -5.68 -15.53
CA ASP A 105 40.54 -5.56 -16.14
C ASP A 105 39.48 -6.25 -15.26
N THR A 106 39.84 -7.29 -14.50
CA THR A 106 39.02 -7.80 -13.39
C THR A 106 38.99 -6.84 -12.20
N ARG A 107 40.07 -6.10 -11.89
CA ARG A 107 39.99 -4.97 -10.93
C ARG A 107 39.04 -3.88 -11.41
N VAL A 108 39.04 -3.54 -12.71
CA VAL A 108 38.08 -2.59 -13.31
C VAL A 108 36.64 -3.13 -13.31
N LYS A 109 36.43 -4.45 -13.51
CA LYS A 109 35.12 -5.08 -13.27
C LYS A 109 34.69 -4.96 -11.82
N LEU A 110 35.59 -5.21 -10.87
CA LEU A 110 35.31 -5.15 -9.43
C LEU A 110 35.02 -3.73 -8.94
N SER A 111 35.74 -2.70 -9.42
CA SER A 111 35.41 -1.31 -9.08
C SER A 111 34.04 -0.92 -9.64
N LYS A 112 33.76 -1.25 -10.91
CA LYS A 112 32.45 -1.01 -11.54
C LYS A 112 31.30 -1.75 -10.84
N LEU A 113 31.58 -2.87 -10.16
CA LEU A 113 30.59 -3.58 -9.32
C LEU A 113 30.44 -2.93 -7.94
N SER A 114 31.53 -2.46 -7.31
CA SER A 114 31.46 -1.65 -6.08
C SER A 114 30.61 -0.41 -6.31
N ASP A 115 30.91 0.36 -7.37
CA ASP A 115 30.16 1.58 -7.75
C ASP A 115 28.64 1.33 -7.93
N ILE A 116 28.23 0.10 -8.25
CA ILE A 116 26.83 -0.32 -8.38
C ILE A 116 26.27 -0.70 -7.01
N VAL A 117 26.99 -1.49 -6.22
CA VAL A 117 26.59 -1.90 -4.85
C VAL A 117 26.45 -0.68 -3.93
N ASP A 118 27.37 0.28 -4.02
CA ASP A 118 27.35 1.52 -3.22
C ASP A 118 26.12 2.38 -3.59
N LYS A 119 25.79 2.48 -4.89
CA LYS A 119 24.57 3.16 -5.37
C LYS A 119 23.29 2.44 -4.96
N GLN A 120 23.25 1.11 -5.07
CA GLN A 120 22.11 0.30 -4.64
C GLN A 120 21.90 0.39 -3.13
N SER A 121 22.98 0.44 -2.34
CA SER A 121 22.91 0.64 -0.88
C SER A 121 22.31 2.00 -0.55
N ALA A 122 22.78 3.08 -1.17
CA ALA A 122 22.22 4.42 -0.99
C ALA A 122 20.74 4.53 -1.41
N GLN A 123 20.33 3.84 -2.49
CA GLN A 123 18.93 3.74 -2.91
C GLN A 123 18.07 2.94 -1.91
N ILE A 124 18.61 1.87 -1.33
CA ILE A 124 17.92 1.09 -0.30
C ILE A 124 17.73 1.95 0.98
N GLU A 125 18.75 2.71 1.38
CA GLU A 125 18.65 3.62 2.53
C GLU A 125 17.61 4.73 2.31
N SER A 126 17.57 5.36 1.13
CA SER A 126 16.56 6.40 0.83
C SER A 126 15.14 5.84 0.81
N LEU A 127 14.93 4.67 0.16
CA LEU A 127 13.64 3.99 0.14
C LEU A 127 13.18 3.52 1.53
N GLN A 128 14.11 3.09 2.41
CA GLN A 128 13.78 2.80 3.81
C GLN A 128 13.37 4.05 4.58
N LEU A 129 14.04 5.18 4.35
CA LEU A 129 13.75 6.46 4.97
C LEU A 129 12.36 6.96 4.55
N ASP A 130 12.04 6.92 3.25
CA ASP A 130 10.72 7.33 2.74
C ASP A 130 9.59 6.36 3.13
N LEU A 131 9.87 5.06 3.20
CA LEU A 131 8.95 4.09 3.81
C LEU A 131 8.68 4.40 5.30
N SER A 132 9.67 4.91 6.03
CA SER A 132 9.49 5.34 7.42
C SER A 132 8.62 6.60 7.54
N LYS A 133 8.84 7.61 6.68
CA LYS A 133 7.98 8.80 6.58
C LYS A 133 6.53 8.40 6.28
N SER A 134 6.33 7.54 5.27
CA SER A 134 5.02 7.05 4.84
C SER A 134 4.28 6.31 5.95
N LYS A 135 4.96 5.44 6.70
CA LYS A 135 4.39 4.75 7.88
C LYS A 135 3.99 5.72 8.99
N ILE A 136 4.80 6.74 9.28
CA ILE A 136 4.47 7.77 10.28
C ILE A 136 3.21 8.54 9.85
N LEU A 137 3.12 8.94 8.58
CA LEU A 137 1.97 9.68 8.03
C LEU A 137 0.69 8.81 8.02
N ALA A 138 0.79 7.53 7.65
CA ALA A 138 -0.32 6.59 7.71
C ALA A 138 -0.86 6.42 9.15
N ASN A 139 0.03 6.32 10.14
CA ASN A 139 -0.36 6.24 11.56
C ASN A 139 -1.04 7.54 12.04
N GLN A 140 -0.62 8.71 11.55
CA GLN A 140 -1.28 9.98 11.86
C GLN A 140 -2.69 10.06 11.26
N TYR A 141 -2.88 9.60 10.02
CA TYR A 141 -4.21 9.52 9.42
C TYR A 141 -5.12 8.50 10.12
N GLN A 142 -4.61 7.34 10.53
CA GLN A 142 -5.38 6.37 11.30
C GLN A 142 -5.88 6.98 12.62
N LEU A 143 -5.00 7.64 13.38
CA LEU A 143 -5.38 8.31 14.62
C LEU A 143 -6.45 9.40 14.41
N LEU A 144 -6.40 10.12 13.28
CA LEU A 144 -7.41 11.10 12.90
C LEU A 144 -8.76 10.43 12.55
N VAL A 145 -8.74 9.31 11.85
CA VAL A 145 -9.95 8.50 11.56
C VAL A 145 -10.57 7.98 12.85
N ASP A 146 -9.77 7.44 13.76
CA ASP A 146 -10.22 6.93 15.07
C ASP A 146 -10.88 8.05 15.91
N GLN A 147 -10.30 9.26 15.91
CA GLN A 147 -10.89 10.45 16.53
C GLN A 147 -12.23 10.85 15.88
N ARG A 148 -12.31 10.86 14.54
CA ARG A 148 -13.55 11.18 13.83
C ARG A 148 -14.63 10.14 14.05
N GLN A 149 -14.29 8.86 14.15
CA GLN A 149 -15.25 7.82 14.51
C GLN A 149 -15.77 8.04 15.94
N ALA A 150 -14.91 8.38 16.91
CA ALA A 150 -15.32 8.70 18.28
C ALA A 150 -16.23 9.95 18.37
N ASP A 151 -16.04 10.95 17.51
CA ASP A 151 -16.94 12.11 17.38
C ASP A 151 -18.30 11.72 16.78
N ILE A 152 -18.32 10.93 15.71
CA ILE A 152 -19.56 10.40 15.09
C ILE A 152 -20.36 9.59 16.12
N ASP A 153 -19.70 8.67 16.80
CA ASP A 153 -20.23 7.87 17.90
C ASP A 153 -20.88 8.72 19.02
N ARG A 154 -20.32 9.90 19.32
CA ARG A 154 -20.88 10.84 20.31
C ARG A 154 -22.12 11.56 19.77
N LEU A 155 -22.07 12.02 18.51
CA LEU A 155 -23.18 12.70 17.87
C LEU A 155 -24.39 11.76 17.68
N THR A 156 -24.17 10.51 17.27
CA THR A 156 -25.23 9.49 17.17
C THR A 156 -25.93 9.27 18.50
N ARG A 157 -25.19 9.05 19.60
CA ARG A 157 -25.79 8.88 20.94
C ARG A 157 -26.60 10.10 21.39
N SER A 158 -26.18 11.31 21.02
CA SER A 158 -26.93 12.54 21.33
C SER A 158 -28.18 12.71 20.44
N LEU A 159 -28.14 12.22 19.20
CA LEU A 159 -29.33 12.15 18.34
C LEU A 159 -30.35 11.14 18.91
N ASP A 160 -29.89 9.96 19.33
CA ASP A 160 -30.73 8.92 19.94
C ASP A 160 -31.41 9.43 21.23
N GLU A 161 -30.65 10.13 22.09
CA GLU A 161 -31.20 10.76 23.30
C GLU A 161 -32.29 11.79 22.97
N LYS A 162 -32.11 12.60 21.92
CA LYS A 162 -33.13 13.56 21.47
C LYS A 162 -34.33 12.87 20.84
N ASN A 163 -34.15 11.79 20.08
CA ASN A 163 -35.25 10.99 19.54
C ASN A 163 -36.10 10.39 20.67
N LEU A 164 -35.48 9.86 21.73
CA LEU A 164 -36.14 9.36 22.95
C LEU A 164 -36.81 10.46 23.82
N LEU A 165 -36.51 11.73 23.57
CA LEU A 165 -37.23 12.87 24.14
C LEU A 165 -38.42 13.27 23.26
N VAL A 166 -38.26 13.27 21.93
CA VAL A 166 -39.36 13.54 20.98
C VAL A 166 -40.46 12.48 21.09
N GLU A 167 -40.11 11.19 21.07
CA GLU A 167 -41.09 10.09 21.21
C GLU A 167 -41.89 10.21 22.51
N ARG A 168 -41.24 10.60 23.60
CA ARG A 168 -41.87 10.81 24.92
C ARG A 168 -42.85 11.98 24.91
N VAL A 169 -42.53 13.06 24.20
CA VAL A 169 -43.42 14.21 23.98
C VAL A 169 -44.61 13.82 23.11
N GLU A 170 -44.40 13.01 22.07
CA GLU A 170 -45.48 12.46 21.25
C GLU A 170 -46.41 11.55 22.06
N GLN A 171 -45.87 10.67 22.91
CA GLN A 171 -46.67 9.86 23.84
C GLN A 171 -47.50 10.73 24.81
N THR A 172 -46.96 11.83 25.33
CA THR A 172 -47.77 12.77 26.15
C THR A 172 -48.86 13.46 25.32
N ASN A 173 -48.56 13.92 24.10
CA ASN A 173 -49.53 14.55 23.21
C ASN A 173 -50.67 13.58 22.81
N GLN A 174 -50.35 12.30 22.58
CA GLN A 174 -51.33 11.25 22.31
C GLN A 174 -52.24 11.00 23.53
N ASN A 175 -51.69 10.98 24.74
CA ASN A 175 -52.47 10.86 25.98
C ASN A 175 -53.39 12.07 26.21
N GLU A 176 -52.92 13.30 25.99
CA GLU A 176 -53.78 14.50 26.02
C GLU A 176 -54.87 14.46 24.92
N GLY A 177 -54.53 13.98 23.73
CA GLY A 177 -55.49 13.70 22.66
C GLY A 177 -56.57 12.70 23.07
N ARG A 178 -56.21 11.66 23.82
CA ARG A 178 -57.15 10.67 24.36
C ARG A 178 -58.06 11.26 25.43
N ILE A 179 -57.50 12.00 26.40
CA ILE A 179 -58.24 12.66 27.48
C ILE A 179 -59.22 13.69 26.91
N THR A 180 -58.79 14.50 25.94
CA THR A 180 -59.68 15.47 25.28
C THR A 180 -60.80 14.80 24.47
N HIS A 181 -60.53 13.65 23.84
CA HIS A 181 -61.58 12.85 23.18
C HIS A 181 -62.59 12.27 24.19
N GLU A 182 -62.12 11.72 25.31
CA GLU A 182 -62.97 11.21 26.40
C GLU A 182 -63.86 12.32 26.99
N LEU A 183 -63.31 13.51 27.25
CA LEU A 183 -64.06 14.66 27.72
C LEU A 183 -65.12 15.15 26.72
N VAL A 184 -64.83 15.10 25.42
CA VAL A 184 -65.81 15.43 24.36
C VAL A 184 -66.92 14.38 24.30
N ALA A 185 -66.60 13.09 24.44
CA ALA A 185 -67.59 12.01 24.49
C ALA A 185 -68.53 12.13 25.70
N ILE A 186 -67.98 12.38 26.89
CA ILE A 186 -68.77 12.65 28.12
C ILE A 186 -69.63 13.90 27.92
N GLY A 187 -69.09 14.97 27.35
CA GLY A 187 -69.83 16.20 27.04
C GLY A 187 -71.02 15.98 26.09
N ALA A 188 -70.88 15.06 25.12
CA ALA A 188 -71.97 14.64 24.24
C ALA A 188 -73.02 13.79 24.98
N GLN A 189 -72.58 12.82 25.79
CA GLN A 189 -73.48 11.97 26.60
C GLN A 189 -74.32 12.81 27.59
N CYS A 190 -73.69 13.70 28.36
CA CYS A 190 -74.38 14.61 29.28
C CYS A 190 -75.27 15.65 28.57
N LYS A 191 -75.24 15.74 27.24
CA LYS A 191 -76.24 16.47 26.44
C LYS A 191 -77.41 15.56 26.07
N GLY A 192 -77.13 14.33 25.60
CA GLY A 192 -78.15 13.30 25.33
C GLY A 192 -79.04 13.02 26.54
N GLU A 193 -78.44 12.69 27.68
CA GLU A 193 -79.16 12.37 28.93
C GLU A 193 -80.09 13.50 29.40
N ARG A 194 -79.76 14.77 29.14
CA ARG A 194 -80.65 15.91 29.46
C ARG A 194 -81.83 16.01 28.50
N HIS A 195 -81.65 15.64 27.23
CA HIS A 195 -82.78 15.48 26.30
C HIS A 195 -83.66 14.29 26.72
N ASP A 196 -83.07 13.14 27.07
CA ASP A 196 -83.81 11.96 27.51
C ASP A 196 -84.58 12.18 28.82
N GLN A 197 -83.99 12.86 29.81
CA GLN A 197 -84.71 13.29 31.02
C GLN A 197 -85.88 14.23 30.71
N THR A 198 -85.74 15.10 29.71
CA THR A 198 -86.81 16.01 29.27
C THR A 198 -87.94 15.22 28.59
N ILE A 199 -87.60 14.27 27.73
CA ILE A 199 -88.54 13.34 27.08
C ILE A 199 -89.23 12.45 28.13
N GLY A 200 -88.51 12.02 29.16
CA GLY A 200 -89.05 11.29 30.32
C GLY A 200 -90.15 12.06 31.03
N ARG A 201 -89.86 13.29 31.47
CA ARG A 201 -90.85 14.18 32.11
C ARG A 201 -92.06 14.48 31.22
N GLN A 202 -91.84 14.63 29.91
CA GLN A 202 -92.94 14.78 28.94
C GLN A 202 -93.82 13.52 28.85
N ARG A 203 -93.23 12.32 28.85
CA ARG A 203 -93.96 11.05 28.90
C ARG A 203 -94.71 10.86 30.22
N GLU A 204 -94.11 11.25 31.34
CA GLU A 204 -94.73 11.22 32.66
C GLU A 204 -95.94 12.16 32.73
N ALA A 205 -95.81 13.42 32.30
CA ALA A 205 -96.92 14.37 32.24
C ALA A 205 -98.04 13.92 31.29
N LEU A 206 -97.71 13.29 30.15
CA LEU A 206 -98.70 12.67 29.26
C LEU A 206 -99.41 11.47 29.90
N ASN A 207 -98.69 10.65 30.68
CA ASN A 207 -99.28 9.54 31.43
C ASN A 207 -100.15 10.03 32.59
N GLU A 208 -99.78 11.11 33.27
CA GLU A 208 -100.62 11.75 34.29
C GLU A 208 -101.89 12.35 33.66
N LEU A 209 -101.78 13.02 32.51
CA LEU A 209 -102.94 13.49 31.74
C LEU A 209 -103.87 12.33 31.35
N ARG A 210 -103.32 11.22 30.86
CA ARG A 210 -104.09 10.00 30.56
C ARG A 210 -104.73 9.40 31.82
N ALA A 211 -104.05 9.42 32.96
CA ALA A 211 -104.59 8.95 34.24
C ALA A 211 -105.72 9.86 34.76
N ARG A 212 -105.58 11.19 34.63
CA ARG A 212 -106.64 12.16 34.94
C ARG A 212 -107.84 12.03 34.00
N ILE A 213 -107.63 11.81 32.70
CA ILE A 213 -108.71 11.52 31.75
C ILE A 213 -109.42 10.23 32.18
N LYS A 214 -108.68 9.16 32.48
CA LYS A 214 -109.25 7.89 32.95
C LYS A 214 -110.02 8.05 34.28
N SER A 215 -109.59 8.90 35.21
CA SER A 215 -110.34 9.17 36.44
C SER A 215 -111.57 10.05 36.23
N LEU A 216 -111.58 10.90 35.20
CA LEU A 216 -112.77 11.64 34.75
C LEU A 216 -113.79 10.74 34.03
N GLU A 217 -113.32 9.78 33.22
CA GLU A 217 -114.16 8.70 32.68
C GLU A 217 -114.76 7.85 33.82
N GLN A 218 -113.97 7.56 34.86
CA GLN A 218 -114.37 6.75 36.00
C GLN A 218 -115.27 7.48 37.03
N SER A 219 -115.35 8.82 36.97
CA SER A 219 -116.24 9.64 37.80
C SER A 219 -117.51 10.12 37.06
N ARG A 220 -117.73 9.64 35.82
CA ARG A 220 -118.94 9.91 35.02
C ARG A 220 -120.13 9.03 35.49
N PRO A 221 -121.24 9.59 36.00
CA PRO A 221 -122.33 8.78 36.53
C PRO A 221 -123.46 8.53 35.51
N THR A 222 -123.57 7.30 34.98
CA THR A 222 -124.84 6.73 34.50
C THR A 222 -124.80 5.20 34.43
N ASN A 223 -125.41 4.54 35.43
CA ASN A 223 -125.94 3.15 35.43
C ASN A 223 -124.93 1.95 35.30
N PRO A 224 -125.33 0.71 35.68
CA PRO A 224 -124.35 -0.29 36.16
C PRO A 224 -124.26 -1.64 35.41
N SER A 225 -123.12 -2.33 35.67
CA SER A 225 -122.91 -3.80 35.73
C SER A 225 -122.32 -4.56 34.53
N TYR A 226 -121.20 -5.26 34.78
CA TYR A 226 -120.98 -6.68 34.39
C TYR A 226 -119.82 -7.33 35.18
N GLU A 227 -118.59 -6.85 34.99
CA GLU A 227 -117.39 -7.70 35.12
C GLU A 227 -116.70 -7.75 36.52
N LYS A 228 -117.47 -7.74 37.61
CA LYS A 228 -116.94 -7.93 38.99
C LYS A 228 -116.48 -9.38 39.29
N VAL A 229 -116.16 -10.18 38.27
CA VAL A 229 -116.10 -11.65 38.33
C VAL A 229 -114.67 -12.21 38.21
N LEU A 230 -113.78 -11.57 37.44
CA LEU A 230 -112.44 -12.13 37.16
C LEU A 230 -111.43 -11.94 38.32
N GLN A 231 -111.70 -11.03 39.27
CA GLN A 231 -110.76 -10.61 40.32
C GLN A 231 -110.68 -11.59 41.51
N GLN A 232 -110.33 -12.86 41.28
CA GLN A 232 -110.10 -13.81 42.38
C GLN A 232 -109.06 -14.91 42.12
N VAL A 233 -108.80 -15.29 40.86
CA VAL A 233 -108.12 -16.57 40.55
C VAL A 233 -106.59 -16.55 40.73
N VAL A 234 -105.92 -15.43 40.49
CA VAL A 234 -104.46 -15.41 40.21
C VAL A 234 -103.58 -15.21 41.47
N LEU A 235 -104.15 -14.76 42.59
CA LEU A 235 -103.40 -14.36 43.80
C LEU A 235 -102.68 -15.50 44.57
N LEU A 236 -102.76 -16.75 44.12
CA LEU A 236 -102.38 -17.95 44.89
C LEU A 236 -101.09 -18.66 44.44
N LYS A 237 -100.19 -17.99 43.71
CA LYS A 237 -98.89 -18.53 43.22
C LYS A 237 -97.71 -17.54 43.40
N ARG A 238 -97.40 -17.01 44.60
CA ARG A 238 -97.15 -17.63 45.93
C ARG A 238 -95.71 -18.14 46.13
N GLU A 239 -94.86 -17.27 46.69
CA GLU A 239 -94.17 -17.50 47.99
C GLU A 239 -93.06 -18.59 48.09
N LEU A 240 -92.51 -19.12 46.98
CA LEU A 240 -91.76 -20.40 47.02
C LEU A 240 -90.22 -20.38 46.81
N ALA A 241 -89.55 -19.23 46.70
CA ALA A 241 -88.14 -19.18 46.26
C ALA A 241 -87.22 -18.19 47.02
N GLU A 242 -87.57 -17.85 48.26
CA GLU A 242 -86.71 -17.04 49.13
C GLU A 242 -85.69 -17.92 49.90
N LEU A 243 -84.59 -17.32 50.37
CA LEU A 243 -83.64 -17.85 51.38
C LEU A 243 -82.76 -19.07 51.02
N ARG A 244 -81.62 -18.83 50.35
CA ARG A 244 -80.35 -19.58 50.58
C ARG A 244 -79.13 -18.62 50.67
N ALA A 245 -78.45 -18.63 51.83
CA ALA A 245 -77.34 -17.75 52.27
C ALA A 245 -75.98 -18.53 52.29
N ARG A 246 -74.75 -18.09 52.71
CA ARG A 246 -73.92 -16.82 52.81
C ARG A 246 -72.48 -17.20 53.35
N GLN A 247 -71.45 -16.33 53.21
CA GLN A 247 -70.07 -16.30 53.87
C GLN A 247 -69.01 -17.38 53.42
N SER A 248 -67.67 -17.39 53.72
CA SER A 248 -66.72 -16.71 54.68
C SER A 248 -65.23 -16.53 54.15
N LEU A 249 -64.20 -16.26 55.02
CA LEU A 249 -62.76 -15.87 54.77
C LEU A 249 -61.79 -16.26 55.98
N PRO A 250 -60.46 -15.90 56.15
CA PRO A 250 -59.16 -15.99 55.34
C PRO A 250 -57.76 -16.32 56.10
N ALA A 251 -56.57 -16.34 55.39
CA ALA A 251 -55.09 -16.14 55.77
C ALA A 251 -54.11 -17.32 56.25
N ASP A 252 -52.72 -17.33 56.33
CA ASP A 252 -51.49 -16.77 55.61
C ASP A 252 -50.04 -17.20 56.22
N ILE A 253 -48.81 -16.99 55.61
CA ILE A 253 -47.40 -16.95 56.28
C ILE A 253 -46.04 -17.45 55.53
N PRO A 254 -44.81 -17.65 56.18
CA PRO A 254 -43.42 -17.35 55.60
C PRO A 254 -42.06 -18.19 55.93
N TYR A 255 -40.85 -17.77 55.40
CA TYR A 255 -39.39 -17.76 55.92
C TYR A 255 -38.13 -18.73 55.53
N LEU A 256 -36.93 -18.16 55.12
CA LEU A 256 -35.41 -18.42 55.40
C LEU A 256 -34.30 -19.27 54.56
N ILE A 257 -32.97 -18.86 54.63
CA ILE A 257 -31.53 -19.39 54.28
C ILE A 257 -30.89 -19.43 52.80
N THR A 258 -29.57 -19.63 52.37
CA THR A 258 -28.19 -20.16 52.82
C THR A 258 -26.87 -19.68 51.99
N THR A 259 -25.60 -20.24 52.11
CA THR A 259 -24.22 -19.90 51.45
C THR A 259 -23.19 -21.12 51.30
N PRO A 260 -21.79 -21.18 51.06
CA PRO A 260 -20.57 -20.31 50.65
C PRO A 260 -19.39 -20.95 49.70
N GLY A 261 -18.07 -20.51 49.64
CA GLY A 261 -16.86 -21.10 48.85
C GLY A 261 -15.39 -20.46 48.96
N SER A 262 -14.21 -21.03 48.50
CA SER A 262 -12.76 -20.57 48.85
C SER A 262 -11.41 -21.04 48.08
N ASN A 263 -10.23 -20.33 48.27
CA ASN A 263 -8.72 -20.72 48.30
C ASN A 263 -7.58 -20.34 47.22
N SER A 264 -6.21 -20.49 47.48
CA SER A 264 -5.01 -19.89 46.70
C SER A 264 -3.49 -20.42 46.90
N PHE A 265 -2.44 -19.95 46.11
CA PHE A 265 -0.93 -19.70 46.38
C PHE A 265 0.37 -20.49 45.80
N HIS A 266 1.28 -19.84 44.95
CA HIS A 266 2.82 -19.67 44.89
C HIS A 266 4.05 -20.66 44.45
N GLN A 267 5.08 -20.12 43.70
CA GLN A 267 6.65 -20.22 43.74
C GLN A 267 7.72 -21.04 42.84
N GLN A 268 8.78 -20.33 42.31
CA GLN A 268 10.32 -20.50 42.07
C GLN A 268 11.18 -21.58 41.24
N SER A 269 12.36 -21.18 40.60
CA SER A 269 13.69 -21.94 40.34
C SER A 269 14.84 -21.26 39.44
N THR A 270 16.05 -21.87 39.18
CA THR A 270 17.42 -21.22 38.85
C THR A 270 18.50 -21.96 37.93
N THR A 271 19.73 -21.37 37.61
CA THR A 271 21.17 -21.94 37.41
C THR A 271 22.18 -21.33 36.33
N SER A 272 23.52 -21.74 36.26
CA SER A 272 24.72 -21.04 35.62
C SER A 272 25.99 -21.92 35.21
N PHE A 273 27.03 -21.45 34.42
CA PHE A 273 28.44 -22.06 34.26
C PHE A 273 29.62 -21.19 33.61
N ARG A 274 30.89 -21.70 33.38
CA ARG A 274 32.19 -20.90 33.19
C ARG A 274 33.49 -21.58 32.53
N GLN A 275 34.35 -20.82 31.77
CA GLN A 275 35.86 -20.88 31.49
C GLN A 275 36.60 -21.88 30.50
N SER A 276 37.93 -21.71 30.18
CA SER A 276 38.60 -22.17 28.89
C SER A 276 40.08 -22.76 28.73
N PRO A 277 41.23 -22.05 28.52
CA PRO A 277 42.23 -22.34 27.40
C PRO A 277 43.77 -22.62 27.69
N ALA A 278 44.64 -22.89 26.66
CA ALA A 278 46.10 -23.30 26.75
C ALA A 278 47.05 -23.00 25.51
N VAL A 279 48.40 -23.25 25.58
CA VAL A 279 49.50 -22.92 24.59
C VAL A 279 50.67 -23.97 24.55
N ALA A 280 51.46 -24.07 23.45
CA ALA A 280 52.60 -25.03 23.24
C ALA A 280 53.83 -24.48 22.42
N ASN A 281 54.90 -25.29 22.21
CA ASN A 281 56.30 -24.87 21.83
C ASN A 281 56.97 -25.65 20.64
N ALA A 282 58.22 -25.31 20.24
CA ALA A 282 59.05 -25.96 19.17
C ALA A 282 60.58 -26.05 19.51
N SER A 283 61.45 -26.63 18.63
CA SER A 283 62.80 -27.17 18.97
C SER A 283 64.00 -26.81 18.05
N ASP A 284 65.23 -27.08 18.53
CA ASP A 284 66.54 -26.75 17.93
C ASP A 284 66.83 -27.29 16.51
N VAL A 285 67.28 -26.38 15.63
CA VAL A 285 68.27 -26.61 14.54
C VAL A 285 69.19 -25.37 14.52
N THR A 286 70.34 -25.40 13.83
CA THR A 286 71.17 -24.19 13.70
C THR A 286 70.44 -23.11 12.88
N PRO A 287 70.34 -21.86 13.37
CA PRO A 287 69.36 -20.88 12.87
C PRO A 287 69.59 -20.43 11.42
N GLU A 288 70.83 -20.45 10.91
CA GLU A 288 71.09 -20.17 9.48
C GLU A 288 70.59 -21.30 8.57
N ALA A 289 70.75 -22.57 8.97
CA ALA A 289 70.28 -23.71 8.18
C ALA A 289 68.76 -23.81 8.20
N GLN A 290 68.15 -23.58 9.37
CA GLN A 290 66.70 -23.54 9.57
C GLN A 290 66.08 -22.45 8.67
N LYS A 291 66.61 -21.23 8.73
CA LYS A 291 66.19 -20.11 7.88
C LYS A 291 66.31 -20.38 6.37
N ILE A 292 67.40 -20.99 5.90
CA ILE A 292 67.57 -21.31 4.47
C ILE A 292 66.58 -22.39 3.99
N ILE A 293 66.16 -23.30 4.87
CA ILE A 293 65.11 -24.28 4.58
C ILE A 293 63.75 -23.58 4.52
N GLU A 294 63.43 -22.74 5.51
CA GLU A 294 62.18 -21.96 5.60
C GLU A 294 62.00 -20.99 4.42
N GLU A 295 63.06 -20.28 3.99
CA GLU A 295 63.04 -19.43 2.80
C GLU A 295 62.78 -20.26 1.53
N ARG A 296 63.30 -21.50 1.45
CA ARG A 296 63.07 -22.39 0.30
C ARG A 296 61.69 -23.02 0.28
N THR A 297 61.11 -23.40 1.43
CA THR A 297 59.73 -23.89 1.48
C THR A 297 58.75 -22.76 1.16
N ALA A 298 58.96 -21.55 1.72
CA ALA A 298 58.17 -20.37 1.38
C ALA A 298 58.24 -20.02 -0.13
N HIS A 299 59.40 -20.17 -0.77
CA HIS A 299 59.52 -19.98 -2.23
C HIS A 299 58.83 -21.09 -3.06
N ALA A 300 58.79 -22.33 -2.58
CA ALA A 300 58.03 -23.40 -3.24
C ALA A 300 56.51 -23.20 -3.07
N GLU A 301 56.07 -22.86 -1.87
CA GLU A 301 54.66 -22.59 -1.54
C GLU A 301 54.10 -21.39 -2.32
N THR A 302 54.86 -20.29 -2.42
CA THR A 302 54.47 -19.12 -3.22
C THR A 302 54.42 -19.41 -4.73
N MET A 303 55.32 -20.25 -5.25
CA MET A 303 55.25 -20.70 -6.65
C MET A 303 53.99 -21.55 -6.91
N ASN A 304 53.69 -22.51 -6.03
CA ASN A 304 52.50 -23.36 -6.14
C ASN A 304 51.21 -22.53 -6.06
N ALA A 305 51.14 -21.57 -5.14
CA ALA A 305 50.01 -20.65 -5.03
C ALA A 305 49.79 -19.83 -6.33
N LEU A 306 50.86 -19.31 -6.94
CA LEU A 306 50.78 -18.55 -8.20
C LEU A 306 50.31 -19.43 -9.37
N GLN A 307 50.71 -20.70 -9.42
CA GLN A 307 50.21 -21.66 -10.43
C GLN A 307 48.73 -21.98 -10.23
N SER A 308 48.29 -22.23 -8.99
CA SER A 308 46.87 -22.44 -8.67
C SER A 308 46.00 -21.24 -9.01
N CYS A 309 46.51 -20.01 -8.78
CA CYS A 309 45.82 -18.79 -9.21
C CYS A 309 45.67 -18.69 -10.73
N ASP A 310 46.64 -19.17 -11.51
CA ASP A 310 46.55 -19.18 -12.98
C ASP A 310 45.51 -20.16 -13.50
N GLU A 311 45.53 -21.40 -13.02
CA GLU A 311 44.55 -22.41 -13.42
C GLU A 311 43.12 -21.97 -13.08
N LEU A 312 42.92 -21.37 -11.90
CA LEU A 312 41.64 -20.80 -11.50
C LEU A 312 41.24 -19.61 -12.38
N HIS A 313 42.15 -18.69 -12.70
CA HIS A 313 41.86 -17.55 -13.57
C HIS A 313 41.47 -18.01 -14.98
N ASN A 314 42.26 -18.89 -15.58
CA ASN A 314 42.00 -19.44 -16.92
C ASN A 314 40.66 -20.17 -16.98
N THR A 315 40.28 -20.86 -15.91
CA THR A 315 38.98 -21.55 -15.79
C THR A 315 37.82 -20.56 -15.60
N PHE A 316 38.02 -19.49 -14.83
CA PHE A 316 37.06 -18.40 -14.64
C PHE A 316 36.82 -17.61 -15.92
N THR A 317 37.87 -17.17 -16.63
CA THR A 317 37.76 -16.44 -17.91
C THR A 317 37.00 -17.26 -18.97
N ARG A 318 37.34 -18.56 -19.13
CA ARG A 318 36.58 -19.48 -20.02
C ARG A 318 35.12 -19.61 -19.62
N LYS A 319 34.79 -19.67 -18.32
CA LYS A 319 33.40 -19.73 -17.85
C LYS A 319 32.65 -18.40 -18.04
N LEU A 320 33.31 -17.26 -17.91
CA LEU A 320 32.70 -15.95 -18.21
C LEU A 320 32.42 -15.79 -19.70
N VAL A 321 33.31 -16.21 -20.60
CA VAL A 321 33.06 -16.21 -22.06
C VAL A 321 31.84 -17.07 -22.38
N GLN A 322 31.79 -18.31 -21.86
CA GLN A 322 30.64 -19.21 -22.04
C GLN A 322 29.31 -18.65 -21.47
N LEU A 323 29.34 -17.92 -20.35
CA LEU A 323 28.13 -17.35 -19.73
C LEU A 323 27.67 -16.03 -20.38
N LEU A 324 28.56 -15.32 -21.04
CA LEU A 324 28.27 -14.02 -21.67
C LEU A 324 28.11 -14.12 -23.19
N ASP A 325 28.15 -15.33 -23.76
CA ASP A 325 27.90 -15.63 -25.17
C ASP A 325 28.77 -14.75 -26.09
N ILE A 326 30.09 -14.88 -25.93
CA ILE A 326 31.13 -14.22 -26.73
C ILE A 326 31.86 -15.30 -27.52
N ASP A 327 32.17 -15.02 -28.79
CA ASP A 327 32.68 -16.01 -29.73
C ASP A 327 33.95 -16.72 -29.24
N ASP A 328 33.98 -18.06 -29.31
CA ASP A 328 35.09 -18.89 -28.83
C ASP A 328 36.44 -18.60 -29.53
N ASP A 329 36.42 -17.99 -30.73
CA ASP A 329 37.62 -17.47 -31.41
C ASP A 329 38.40 -16.46 -30.56
N THR A 330 37.74 -15.79 -29.60
CA THR A 330 38.41 -14.90 -28.64
C THR A 330 39.28 -15.64 -27.62
N LEU A 331 39.05 -16.94 -27.36
CA LEU A 331 39.80 -17.75 -26.40
C LEU A 331 41.13 -18.33 -26.94
N LEU A 332 41.56 -17.93 -28.14
CA LEU A 332 42.71 -18.50 -28.81
C LEU A 332 44.02 -18.27 -28.01
N ASN A 333 44.57 -19.36 -27.46
CA ASN A 333 45.78 -19.45 -26.62
C ASN A 333 45.69 -18.97 -25.15
N VAL A 334 44.61 -19.29 -24.43
CA VAL A 334 44.62 -19.29 -22.94
C VAL A 334 45.51 -20.42 -22.39
N SER A 335 46.83 -20.27 -22.52
CA SER A 335 47.86 -21.20 -22.03
C SER A 335 48.42 -20.78 -20.66
N PRO A 336 48.86 -21.71 -19.80
CA PRO A 336 49.43 -21.38 -18.50
C PRO A 336 50.71 -20.54 -18.58
N LEU A 337 50.89 -19.68 -17.57
CA LEU A 337 52.03 -18.79 -17.39
C LEU A 337 53.36 -19.51 -17.17
N ALA A 338 53.38 -20.46 -16.24
CA ALA A 338 54.63 -20.84 -15.57
C ALA A 338 55.61 -21.58 -16.50
N THR A 339 55.08 -22.25 -17.52
CA THR A 339 55.82 -23.03 -18.53
C THR A 339 56.40 -22.18 -19.68
N MET A 340 56.26 -20.87 -19.59
CA MET A 340 56.65 -19.88 -20.60
C MET A 340 57.63 -18.86 -19.90
N SER A 341 58.83 -18.45 -20.44
CA SER A 341 59.71 -17.37 -19.88
C SER A 341 60.52 -16.48 -20.96
N PRO A 342 61.01 -15.22 -20.71
CA PRO A 342 61.02 -13.85 -21.42
C PRO A 342 60.59 -13.26 -22.84
N THR A 343 60.13 -13.91 -23.93
CA THR A 343 59.43 -13.25 -25.14
C THR A 343 58.02 -13.79 -25.62
N ASP A 344 57.39 -14.81 -25.00
CA ASP A 344 55.92 -15.13 -24.94
C ASP A 344 55.16 -15.17 -23.51
N ARG A 345 54.96 -14.01 -22.83
CA ARG A 345 54.26 -13.47 -21.61
C ARG A 345 54.03 -11.92 -21.57
N TYR A 346 53.45 -11.32 -22.65
CA TYR A 346 52.97 -9.95 -22.99
C TYR A 346 51.99 -9.87 -24.17
N VAL A 347 52.27 -10.40 -25.36
CA VAL A 347 51.32 -10.40 -26.50
C VAL A 347 49.96 -11.04 -26.16
N ALA A 348 49.87 -11.94 -25.19
CA ALA A 348 48.61 -12.40 -24.61
C ALA A 348 48.11 -11.50 -23.48
N ILE A 349 48.94 -10.69 -22.79
CA ILE A 349 48.42 -9.44 -22.20
C ILE A 349 47.69 -8.59 -23.22
N GLN A 350 48.01 -8.68 -24.50
CA GLN A 350 47.16 -8.05 -25.51
C GLN A 350 45.93 -8.95 -25.76
N GLN A 351 46.08 -10.28 -25.93
CA GLN A 351 44.96 -11.24 -26.07
C GLN A 351 43.99 -11.33 -24.86
N ARG A 352 44.36 -11.88 -23.68
CA ARG A 352 43.43 -11.98 -22.54
C ARG A 352 42.99 -10.61 -21.98
N ARG A 353 43.76 -9.51 -22.14
CA ARG A 353 43.16 -8.16 -21.97
C ARG A 353 42.05 -7.96 -22.97
N HIS A 354 42.29 -8.19 -24.25
CA HIS A 354 41.25 -8.03 -25.26
C HIS A 354 40.02 -8.91 -24.95
N ILE A 355 40.20 -10.13 -24.40
CA ILE A 355 39.12 -10.95 -23.84
C ILE A 355 38.41 -10.24 -22.68
N ILE A 356 39.13 -9.73 -21.66
CA ILE A 356 38.49 -9.12 -20.47
C ILE A 356 37.94 -7.70 -20.75
N GLU A 357 38.50 -6.95 -21.70
CA GLU A 357 37.95 -5.74 -22.32
C GLU A 357 36.67 -6.05 -23.12
N ALA A 358 36.64 -7.11 -23.93
CA ALA A 358 35.43 -7.55 -24.64
C ALA A 358 34.34 -8.02 -23.66
N LEU A 359 34.71 -8.79 -22.63
CA LEU A 359 33.80 -9.18 -21.54
C LEU A 359 33.32 -7.94 -20.74
N LEU A 360 34.16 -6.93 -20.54
CA LEU A 360 33.77 -5.64 -19.92
C LEU A 360 32.73 -4.94 -20.79
N GLN A 361 32.99 -4.77 -22.09
CA GLN A 361 32.07 -4.16 -23.04
C GLN A 361 30.74 -4.92 -23.12
N LYS A 362 30.76 -6.26 -23.14
CA LYS A 362 29.54 -7.09 -23.12
C LYS A 362 28.75 -6.90 -21.82
N VAL A 363 29.41 -6.83 -20.66
CA VAL A 363 28.76 -6.54 -19.37
C VAL A 363 28.22 -5.11 -19.31
N GLU A 364 28.91 -4.12 -19.89
CA GLU A 364 28.43 -2.73 -19.91
C GLU A 364 27.25 -2.53 -20.85
N MET A 365 27.25 -3.14 -22.03
CA MET A 365 26.07 -3.19 -22.91
C MET A 365 24.87 -3.87 -22.23
N LEU A 366 25.11 -4.94 -21.46
CA LEU A 366 24.06 -5.61 -20.68
C LEU A 366 23.55 -4.72 -19.53
N ARG A 367 24.43 -4.00 -18.82
CA ARG A 367 24.08 -3.03 -17.78
C ARG A 367 23.25 -1.88 -18.35
N GLU A 368 23.67 -1.27 -19.45
CA GLU A 368 22.90 -0.20 -20.11
C GLU A 368 21.56 -0.69 -20.67
N ARG A 369 21.47 -1.96 -21.07
CA ARG A 369 20.20 -2.58 -21.49
C ARG A 369 19.30 -2.91 -20.30
N LEU A 370 19.88 -3.14 -19.13
CA LEU A 370 19.15 -3.34 -17.87
C LEU A 370 18.62 -2.00 -17.34
N THR A 371 19.45 -0.95 -17.23
CA THR A 371 19.00 0.36 -16.76
C THR A 371 17.90 0.94 -17.64
N ARG A 372 18.02 0.85 -18.98
CA ARG A 372 16.95 1.25 -19.91
C ARG A 372 15.65 0.44 -19.79
N LYS A 373 15.70 -0.78 -19.22
CA LYS A 373 14.50 -1.55 -18.87
C LYS A 373 13.94 -1.14 -17.51
N GLU A 374 14.79 -0.84 -16.54
CA GLU A 374 14.41 -0.36 -15.21
C GLU A 374 13.73 1.02 -15.31
N GLU A 375 14.28 1.93 -16.11
CA GLU A 375 13.67 3.22 -16.49
C GLU A 375 12.28 3.02 -17.12
N LEU A 376 12.16 2.12 -18.11
CA LEU A 376 10.90 1.83 -18.79
C LEU A 376 9.86 1.17 -17.86
N LEU A 377 10.29 0.29 -16.95
CA LEU A 377 9.41 -0.30 -15.93
C LEU A 377 8.92 0.75 -14.94
N LEU A 378 9.80 1.65 -14.49
CA LEU A 378 9.45 2.76 -13.61
C LEU A 378 8.51 3.78 -14.28
N ASP A 379 8.60 3.97 -15.60
CA ASP A 379 7.58 4.73 -16.36
C ASP A 379 6.25 3.98 -16.48
N TYR A 380 6.26 2.65 -16.68
CA TYR A 380 5.02 1.86 -16.60
C TYR A 380 4.39 1.87 -15.19
N GLU A 381 5.18 1.93 -14.12
CA GLU A 381 4.66 2.10 -12.74
C GLU A 381 4.01 3.47 -12.54
N LYS A 382 4.58 4.55 -13.09
CA LYS A 382 3.94 5.88 -13.11
C LYS A 382 2.62 5.85 -13.87
N ASP A 383 2.58 5.22 -15.04
CA ASP A 383 1.37 5.13 -15.87
C ASP A 383 0.29 4.22 -15.25
N LEU A 384 0.68 3.15 -14.57
CA LEU A 384 -0.23 2.35 -13.73
C LEU A 384 -0.79 3.19 -12.55
N GLY A 385 0.03 4.07 -11.97
CA GLY A 385 -0.39 5.05 -10.98
C GLY A 385 -1.44 6.04 -11.52
N LYS A 386 -1.18 6.64 -12.69
CA LYS A 386 -2.14 7.51 -13.40
C LYS A 386 -3.44 6.77 -13.72
N LEU A 387 -3.35 5.52 -14.17
CA LEU A 387 -4.51 4.69 -14.50
C LEU A 387 -5.37 4.42 -13.25
N ARG A 388 -4.77 4.05 -12.11
CA ARG A 388 -5.48 3.89 -10.83
C ARG A 388 -6.17 5.18 -10.38
N GLN A 389 -5.52 6.34 -10.55
CA GLN A 389 -6.13 7.64 -10.24
C GLN A 389 -7.33 7.93 -11.15
N ALA A 390 -7.20 7.68 -12.46
CA ALA A 390 -8.31 7.81 -13.42
C ALA A 390 -9.47 6.83 -13.11
N GLU A 391 -9.16 5.62 -12.64
CA GLU A 391 -10.13 4.59 -12.24
C GLU A 391 -10.90 4.96 -10.96
N ILE A 392 -10.27 5.68 -10.03
CA ILE A 392 -10.94 6.26 -8.84
C ILE A 392 -11.85 7.42 -9.28
N LEU A 393 -11.32 8.36 -10.07
CA LEU A 393 -12.09 9.50 -10.59
C LEU A 393 -13.30 9.05 -11.44
N LEU A 394 -13.17 7.96 -12.20
CA LEU A 394 -14.27 7.38 -12.96
C LEU A 394 -15.38 6.88 -12.03
N ARG A 395 -15.05 6.11 -10.97
CA ARG A 395 -16.03 5.67 -9.96
C ARG A 395 -16.74 6.83 -9.27
N GLU A 396 -16.01 7.91 -8.96
CA GLU A 396 -16.64 9.13 -8.42
C GLU A 396 -17.64 9.76 -9.40
N LYS A 397 -17.34 9.76 -10.71
CA LYS A 397 -18.27 10.27 -11.73
C LYS A 397 -19.44 9.33 -11.96
N ASP A 398 -19.24 8.02 -11.92
CA ASP A 398 -20.31 7.03 -12.04
C ASP A 398 -21.33 7.18 -10.89
N LEU A 399 -20.85 7.35 -9.64
CA LEU A 399 -21.72 7.62 -8.48
C LEU A 399 -22.50 8.94 -8.62
N LEU A 400 -21.85 10.01 -9.07
CA LEU A 400 -22.52 11.30 -9.31
C LEU A 400 -23.51 11.23 -10.48
N LEU A 401 -23.23 10.46 -11.53
CA LEU A 401 -24.14 10.22 -12.63
C LEU A 401 -25.36 9.39 -12.18
N GLN A 402 -25.16 8.41 -11.29
CA GLN A 402 -26.24 7.62 -10.71
C GLN A 402 -27.18 8.47 -9.84
N ASP A 403 -26.65 9.37 -9.01
CA ASP A 403 -27.46 10.31 -8.22
C ASP A 403 -28.21 11.33 -9.10
N LEU A 404 -27.54 11.87 -10.13
CA LEU A 404 -28.20 12.73 -11.12
C LEU A 404 -29.29 11.97 -11.89
N GLU A 405 -29.12 10.67 -12.16
CA GLU A 405 -30.15 9.87 -12.82
C GLU A 405 -31.35 9.59 -11.91
N THR A 406 -31.15 9.21 -10.64
CA THR A 406 -32.25 8.99 -9.68
C THR A 406 -33.01 10.28 -9.39
N ASN A 407 -32.30 11.41 -9.23
CA ASN A 407 -32.89 12.73 -9.07
C ASN A 407 -33.69 13.14 -10.32
N LYS A 408 -33.15 12.93 -11.53
CA LYS A 408 -33.89 13.17 -12.78
C LYS A 408 -35.16 12.31 -12.86
N ARG A 409 -35.07 11.00 -12.62
CA ARG A 409 -36.23 10.09 -12.62
C ARG A 409 -37.30 10.57 -11.64
N SER A 410 -36.91 10.93 -10.41
CA SER A 410 -37.80 11.52 -9.40
C SER A 410 -38.48 12.81 -9.87
N LYS A 411 -37.77 13.68 -10.62
CA LYS A 411 -38.33 14.91 -11.21
C LYS A 411 -39.23 14.65 -12.41
N ASP A 412 -38.94 13.64 -13.23
CA ASP A 412 -39.83 13.18 -14.30
C ASP A 412 -41.13 12.60 -13.72
N ASP A 413 -41.05 11.79 -12.66
CA ASP A 413 -42.19 11.24 -11.91
C ASP A 413 -43.03 12.35 -11.23
N GLU A 414 -42.39 13.32 -10.57
CA GLU A 414 -43.06 14.50 -10.00
C GLU A 414 -43.77 15.30 -11.10
N SER A 415 -43.15 15.48 -12.27
CA SER A 415 -43.77 16.17 -13.41
C SER A 415 -44.98 15.41 -13.95
N LEU A 416 -44.93 14.07 -14.01
CA LEU A 416 -46.06 13.23 -14.42
C LEU A 416 -47.20 13.30 -13.39
N PHE A 417 -46.89 13.21 -12.10
CA PHE A 417 -47.87 13.35 -11.02
C PHE A 417 -48.58 14.72 -11.08
N LEU A 418 -47.82 15.82 -11.15
CA LEU A 418 -48.38 17.17 -11.25
C LEU A 418 -49.21 17.38 -12.52
N ARG A 419 -48.82 16.80 -13.67
CA ARG A 419 -49.62 16.83 -14.91
C ARG A 419 -50.93 16.07 -14.77
N ASN A 420 -50.92 14.91 -14.11
CA ASN A 420 -52.13 14.12 -13.85
C ASN A 420 -53.07 14.87 -12.89
N THR A 421 -52.58 15.39 -11.77
CA THR A 421 -53.37 16.20 -10.82
C THR A 421 -53.92 17.47 -11.48
N LEU A 422 -53.16 18.14 -12.34
CA LEU A 422 -53.63 19.29 -13.12
C LEU A 422 -54.74 18.90 -14.09
N LYS A 423 -54.64 17.73 -14.73
CA LYS A 423 -55.69 17.21 -15.61
C LYS A 423 -56.96 16.87 -14.83
N GLU A 424 -56.85 16.14 -13.72
CA GLU A 424 -57.98 15.77 -12.85
C GLU A 424 -58.71 17.01 -12.31
N THR A 425 -57.98 18.03 -11.87
CA THR A 425 -58.57 19.30 -11.42
C THR A 425 -59.18 20.11 -12.56
N GLN A 426 -58.63 20.06 -13.77
CA GLN A 426 -59.27 20.62 -14.97
C GLN A 426 -60.56 19.88 -15.35
N ASP A 427 -60.56 18.55 -15.31
CA ASP A 427 -61.73 17.73 -15.62
C ASP A 427 -62.84 17.92 -14.57
N HIS A 428 -62.50 17.97 -13.27
CA HIS A 428 -63.44 18.35 -12.20
C HIS A 428 -63.98 19.79 -12.39
N LEU A 429 -63.13 20.75 -12.76
CA LEU A 429 -63.58 22.12 -13.05
C LEU A 429 -64.50 22.17 -14.29
N ASN A 430 -64.26 21.33 -15.29
CA ASN A 430 -65.11 21.23 -16.48
C ASN A 430 -66.43 20.52 -16.18
N GLN A 431 -66.44 19.53 -15.28
CA GLN A 431 -67.66 18.93 -14.73
C GLN A 431 -68.47 19.97 -13.94
N GLU A 432 -67.84 20.72 -13.04
CA GLU A 432 -68.50 21.81 -12.29
C GLU A 432 -69.06 22.90 -13.20
N LYS A 433 -68.34 23.30 -14.26
CA LYS A 433 -68.87 24.23 -15.28
C LYS A 433 -70.12 23.66 -15.96
N ARG A 434 -70.11 22.38 -16.36
CA ARG A 434 -71.26 21.70 -16.98
C ARG A 434 -72.45 21.64 -16.02
N LEU A 435 -72.24 21.23 -14.77
CA LEU A 435 -73.26 21.19 -13.72
C LEU A 435 -73.84 22.60 -13.46
N ASN A 436 -72.99 23.63 -13.34
CA ASN A 436 -73.44 25.01 -13.15
C ASN A 436 -74.20 25.56 -14.37
N THR A 437 -73.86 25.17 -15.60
CA THR A 437 -74.68 25.54 -16.77
C THR A 437 -76.03 24.83 -16.77
N SER A 438 -76.10 23.55 -16.41
CA SER A 438 -77.38 22.84 -16.24
C SER A 438 -78.22 23.42 -15.12
N ILE A 439 -77.62 23.77 -13.97
CA ILE A 439 -78.32 24.42 -12.84
C ILE A 439 -78.82 25.81 -13.24
N LYS A 440 -78.05 26.58 -14.02
CA LYS A 440 -78.53 27.88 -14.56
C LYS A 440 -79.66 27.69 -15.56
N HIS A 441 -79.59 26.69 -16.43
CA HIS A 441 -80.66 26.40 -17.38
C HIS A 441 -81.95 25.97 -16.66
N ASN A 442 -81.85 25.05 -15.70
CA ASN A 442 -82.96 24.62 -14.86
C ASN A 442 -83.53 25.77 -14.05
N ARG A 443 -82.70 26.60 -13.39
CA ARG A 443 -83.18 27.81 -12.69
C ARG A 443 -83.87 28.81 -13.62
N ASN A 444 -83.41 28.94 -14.86
CA ASN A 444 -84.09 29.78 -15.85
C ASN A 444 -85.43 29.17 -16.27
N ILE A 445 -85.53 27.84 -16.39
CA ILE A 445 -86.81 27.13 -16.62
C ILE A 445 -87.73 27.31 -15.41
N ASP A 446 -87.25 27.09 -14.19
CA ASP A 446 -87.99 27.27 -12.94
C ASP A 446 -88.45 28.72 -12.77
N GLN A 447 -87.61 29.70 -13.11
CA GLN A 447 -88.00 31.12 -13.14
C GLN A 447 -88.94 31.44 -14.30
N SER A 448 -88.87 30.77 -15.45
CA SER A 448 -89.85 30.95 -16.53
C SER A 448 -91.22 30.36 -16.15
N GLN A 449 -91.25 29.17 -15.55
CA GLN A 449 -92.46 28.56 -15.01
C GLN A 449 -93.03 29.36 -13.82
N SER A 450 -92.18 29.84 -12.92
CA SER A 450 -92.58 30.71 -11.80
C SER A 450 -93.08 32.07 -12.30
N ASN A 451 -92.46 32.68 -13.31
CA ASN A 451 -92.98 33.90 -13.94
C ASN A 451 -94.27 33.66 -14.75
N GLU A 452 -94.47 32.47 -15.34
CA GLU A 452 -95.77 32.06 -15.88
C GLU A 452 -96.82 31.91 -14.79
N LEU A 453 -96.49 31.26 -13.67
CA LEU A 453 -97.38 31.11 -12.51
C LEU A 453 -97.73 32.48 -11.91
N ILE A 454 -96.78 33.39 -11.77
CA ILE A 454 -96.99 34.77 -11.32
C ILE A 454 -97.85 35.55 -12.32
N ARG A 455 -97.64 35.39 -13.64
CA ARG A 455 -98.49 36.00 -14.68
C ARG A 455 -99.91 35.41 -14.71
N ARG A 456 -100.08 34.12 -14.40
CA ARG A 456 -101.39 33.46 -14.22
C ARG A 456 -102.04 33.82 -12.87
N SER A 457 -101.24 34.18 -11.87
CA SER A 457 -101.66 34.60 -10.52
C SER A 457 -101.81 36.12 -10.35
N GLY A 458 -101.74 36.89 -11.45
CA GLY A 458 -101.65 38.35 -11.45
C GLY A 458 -102.96 39.09 -11.14
N ASN A 459 -103.77 38.65 -10.16
CA ASN A 459 -104.98 39.38 -9.78
C ASN A 459 -105.50 39.17 -8.33
N SER A 460 -104.65 39.29 -7.30
CA SER A 460 -105.15 39.56 -5.93
C SER A 460 -104.12 40.16 -4.96
N ILE A 461 -104.43 41.38 -4.47
CA ILE A 461 -104.36 41.82 -3.06
C ILE A 461 -102.97 41.96 -2.38
N SER A 462 -102.91 42.95 -1.49
CA SER A 462 -101.77 43.34 -0.63
C SER A 462 -101.39 42.33 0.45
N ALA A 463 -100.13 42.37 0.89
CA ALA A 463 -99.79 42.15 2.30
C ALA A 463 -98.52 42.93 2.72
N THR A 464 -98.51 43.40 3.97
CA THR A 464 -97.35 43.92 4.70
C THR A 464 -96.36 42.81 5.06
N ALA A 465 -95.07 43.14 5.19
CA ALA A 465 -94.09 42.31 5.90
C ALA A 465 -93.28 43.16 6.92
N PRO A 466 -92.84 42.61 8.06
CA PRO A 466 -92.52 43.41 9.25
C PRO A 466 -91.01 43.63 9.49
N HIS A 467 -90.71 44.41 10.53
CA HIS A 467 -89.38 44.45 11.16
C HIS A 467 -88.93 43.04 11.59
N ASP A 468 -87.73 42.64 11.16
CA ASP A 468 -87.01 41.47 11.71
C ASP A 468 -85.87 41.94 12.61
N HIS A 469 -85.60 41.22 13.70
CA HIS A 469 -84.89 41.72 14.88
C HIS A 469 -83.76 40.78 15.37
N TYR A 470 -83.15 40.02 14.45
CA TYR A 470 -82.21 38.93 14.78
C TYR A 470 -80.88 38.95 13.99
N SER A 471 -79.87 39.71 14.45
CA SER A 471 -78.49 39.63 13.88
C SER A 471 -77.34 40.08 14.80
N SER A 472 -77.53 40.08 16.13
CA SER A 472 -76.47 40.47 17.09
C SER A 472 -75.46 39.37 17.43
N GLU A 473 -75.81 38.10 17.20
CA GLU A 473 -75.04 36.94 17.69
C GLU A 473 -74.10 36.33 16.65
N SER A 474 -74.42 36.46 15.35
CA SER A 474 -73.60 36.00 14.23
C SER A 474 -72.35 36.86 14.07
N THR A 475 -72.52 38.18 14.16
CA THR A 475 -71.45 39.18 13.97
C THR A 475 -70.38 39.12 15.08
N THR A 476 -70.76 38.76 16.31
CA THR A 476 -69.81 38.52 17.41
C THR A 476 -68.99 37.26 17.19
N LYS A 477 -69.62 36.15 16.82
CA LYS A 477 -68.94 34.86 16.54
C LYS A 477 -67.97 34.96 15.35
N ILE A 478 -68.34 35.72 14.30
CA ILE A 478 -67.43 36.02 13.18
C ILE A 478 -66.24 36.90 13.64
N ARG A 479 -66.48 37.87 14.53
CA ARG A 479 -65.42 38.74 15.08
C ARG A 479 -64.44 37.99 15.99
N THR A 480 -64.88 37.03 16.80
CA THR A 480 -63.97 36.21 17.62
C THR A 480 -63.14 35.26 16.76
N VAL A 481 -63.76 34.49 15.86
CA VAL A 481 -63.04 33.58 14.94
C VAL A 481 -61.99 34.33 14.10
N LYS A 482 -62.31 35.54 13.62
CA LYS A 482 -61.33 36.39 12.92
C LYS A 482 -60.18 36.86 13.83
N ARG A 483 -60.45 37.10 15.12
CA ARG A 483 -59.44 37.48 16.11
C ARG A 483 -58.49 36.31 16.44
N ASP A 484 -59.04 35.12 16.65
CA ASP A 484 -58.27 33.90 16.94
C ASP A 484 -57.43 33.47 15.73
N MET A 485 -57.97 33.59 14.52
CA MET A 485 -57.25 33.37 13.28
C MET A 485 -56.10 34.38 13.09
N ASN A 486 -56.34 35.67 13.33
CA ASN A 486 -55.28 36.69 13.32
C ASN A 486 -54.22 36.43 14.41
N GLN A 487 -54.59 35.94 15.58
CA GLN A 487 -53.64 35.61 16.65
C GLN A 487 -52.81 34.36 16.31
N LYS A 488 -53.40 33.36 15.63
CA LYS A 488 -52.66 32.20 15.09
C LYS A 488 -51.71 32.59 13.97
N LEU A 489 -52.12 33.50 13.07
CA LEU A 489 -51.24 34.12 12.07
C LEU A 489 -50.07 34.84 12.75
N SER A 490 -50.35 35.77 13.68
CA SER A 490 -49.30 36.51 14.39
C SER A 490 -48.32 35.64 15.19
N ARG A 491 -48.73 34.44 15.64
CA ARG A 491 -47.81 33.45 16.23
C ARG A 491 -46.93 32.80 15.16
N LYS A 492 -47.50 32.37 14.04
CA LYS A 492 -46.74 31.82 12.90
C LYS A 492 -45.80 32.85 12.27
N ASP A 493 -46.21 34.11 12.18
CA ASP A 493 -45.37 35.20 11.67
C ASP A 493 -44.16 35.46 12.59
N TYR A 494 -44.33 35.28 13.91
CA TYR A 494 -43.24 35.35 14.89
C TYR A 494 -42.31 34.12 14.78
N GLU A 495 -42.87 32.91 14.73
CA GLU A 495 -42.16 31.64 14.56
C GLU A 495 -41.36 31.58 13.24
N ILE A 496 -41.95 32.03 12.13
CA ILE A 496 -41.27 32.20 10.84
C ILE A 496 -40.16 33.25 10.94
N LYS A 497 -40.29 34.27 11.80
CA LYS A 497 -39.26 35.29 11.99
C LYS A 497 -38.09 34.75 12.84
N THR A 498 -38.34 33.98 13.90
CA THR A 498 -37.25 33.35 14.69
C THR A 498 -36.54 32.29 13.86
N LEU A 499 -37.26 31.40 13.17
CA LEU A 499 -36.65 30.39 12.29
C LEU A 499 -35.84 31.01 11.14
N LYS A 500 -36.25 32.17 10.61
CA LYS A 500 -35.45 32.91 9.61
C LYS A 500 -34.20 33.56 10.20
N GLN A 501 -34.24 33.99 11.46
CA GLN A 501 -33.07 34.50 12.15
C GLN A 501 -32.08 33.37 12.47
N GLU A 502 -32.54 32.26 13.04
CA GLU A 502 -31.76 31.05 13.28
C GLU A 502 -31.12 30.51 11.97
N LEU A 503 -31.85 30.56 10.84
CA LEU A 503 -31.32 30.20 9.53
C LEU A 503 -30.24 31.17 9.01
N HIS A 504 -30.31 32.46 9.33
CA HIS A 504 -29.24 33.41 9.03
C HIS A 504 -28.02 33.18 9.91
N GLU A 505 -28.20 32.99 11.23
CA GLU A 505 -27.10 32.68 12.16
C GLU A 505 -26.41 31.36 11.79
N ALA A 506 -27.15 30.36 11.29
CA ALA A 506 -26.61 29.13 10.72
C ALA A 506 -25.88 29.35 9.37
N LEU A 507 -26.35 30.25 8.52
CA LEU A 507 -25.69 30.60 7.25
C LEU A 507 -24.39 31.37 7.49
N ASP A 508 -24.38 32.32 8.42
CA ASP A 508 -23.20 33.12 8.76
C ASP A 508 -22.12 32.25 9.41
N THR A 509 -22.49 31.37 10.36
CA THR A 509 -21.53 30.40 10.94
C THR A 509 -21.01 29.38 9.93
N LEU A 510 -21.83 28.93 8.97
CA LEU A 510 -21.37 28.07 7.86
C LEU A 510 -20.44 28.83 6.90
N SER A 511 -20.71 30.13 6.66
CA SER A 511 -19.86 31.02 5.86
C SER A 511 -18.49 31.23 6.52
N GLU A 512 -18.45 31.53 7.83
CA GLU A 512 -17.22 31.61 8.61
C GLU A 512 -16.43 30.30 8.57
N GLN A 513 -17.09 29.15 8.72
CA GLN A 513 -16.44 27.84 8.60
C GLN A 513 -15.88 27.59 7.19
N SER A 514 -16.64 27.92 6.13
CA SER A 514 -16.17 27.81 4.74
C SER A 514 -14.95 28.69 4.47
N ASN A 515 -14.96 29.93 4.98
CA ASN A 515 -13.84 30.86 4.84
C ASN A 515 -12.61 30.42 5.65
N LYS A 516 -12.82 29.82 6.84
CA LYS A 516 -11.75 29.22 7.65
C LYS A 516 -11.13 28.00 6.98
N VAL A 517 -11.93 27.14 6.33
CA VAL A 517 -11.43 26.01 5.53
C VAL A 517 -10.60 26.52 4.35
N LYS A 518 -11.11 27.48 3.56
CA LYS A 518 -10.35 28.09 2.45
C LYS A 518 -9.03 28.72 2.91
N LEU A 519 -9.00 29.35 4.08
CA LEU A 519 -7.76 29.93 4.64
C LEU A 519 -6.74 28.84 4.99
N LEU A 520 -7.19 27.71 5.56
CA LEU A 520 -6.34 26.55 5.85
C LEU A 520 -5.87 25.83 4.58
N GLU A 521 -6.71 25.75 3.54
CA GLU A 521 -6.34 25.23 2.22
C GLU A 521 -5.27 26.11 1.56
N LEU A 522 -5.41 27.43 1.61
CA LEU A 522 -4.41 28.38 1.11
C LEU A 522 -3.09 28.25 1.88
N GLN A 523 -3.12 28.22 3.22
CA GLN A 523 -1.92 28.01 4.04
C GLN A 523 -1.24 26.66 3.75
N SER A 524 -2.00 25.58 3.58
CA SER A 524 -1.47 24.27 3.17
C SER A 524 -0.83 24.31 1.79
N LYS A 525 -1.43 25.06 0.85
CA LYS A 525 -0.93 25.21 -0.52
C LYS A 525 0.35 26.05 -0.57
N ASP A 526 0.42 27.14 0.19
CA ASP A 526 1.62 27.96 0.31
C ASP A 526 2.78 27.19 0.96
N MET A 527 2.50 26.35 1.98
CA MET A 527 3.49 25.41 2.53
C MET A 527 3.99 24.41 1.48
N SER A 528 3.10 23.84 0.65
CA SER A 528 3.48 22.91 -0.42
C SER A 528 4.28 23.56 -1.56
N ASN A 529 4.01 24.83 -1.87
CA ASN A 529 4.80 25.60 -2.83
C ASN A 529 6.17 25.99 -2.24
N GLY A 530 6.24 26.28 -0.95
CA GLY A 530 7.49 26.55 -0.22
C GLY A 530 8.45 25.37 -0.24
N THR A 531 7.96 24.13 -0.07
CA THR A 531 8.80 22.93 -0.19
C THR A 531 9.30 22.73 -1.62
N ASN A 532 8.45 22.92 -2.63
CA ASN A 532 8.84 22.76 -4.04
C ASN A 532 9.89 23.80 -4.48
N PHE A 533 9.87 25.01 -3.92
CA PHE A 533 10.87 26.04 -4.22
C PHE A 533 12.27 25.66 -3.70
N ILE A 534 12.36 24.99 -2.54
CA ILE A 534 13.64 24.56 -1.95
C ILE A 534 14.28 23.44 -2.79
N GLU A 535 13.50 22.44 -3.22
CA GLU A 535 14.03 21.36 -4.08
C GLU A 535 14.48 21.89 -5.46
N SER A 536 13.85 22.93 -5.98
CA SER A 536 14.26 23.56 -7.26
C SER A 536 15.62 24.27 -7.24
N HIS A 537 16.24 24.43 -6.07
CA HIS A 537 17.55 25.09 -5.90
C HIS A 537 18.70 24.13 -5.53
N HIS A 538 18.48 22.81 -5.61
CA HIS A 538 19.54 21.79 -5.49
C HIS A 538 19.56 20.85 -6.72
N SER A 539 19.84 21.44 -7.88
CA SER A 539 20.28 20.80 -9.12
C SER A 539 21.21 21.73 -9.89
#